data_AF-A0A950LUC4-F1
#
_entry.id   AF-A0A950LUC4-F1
#
_cell.length_a   1.000
_cell.length_b   1.000
_cell.length_c   1.000
_cell.angle_alpha   90.00
_cell.angle_beta   90.00
_cell.angle_gamma   90.00
#
_symmetry.space_group_name_H-M   'P 1'
#
loop_
_entity.id
_entity.type
_entity.pdbx_description
1 polymer ?
#
loop_
_entity_poly.entity_id
_entity_poly.type
_entity_poly.pdbx_seq_one_letter_code
_entity_poly.pdbx_strand_id
1 'polypeptide(L)' 'MTIHNPAPIDNEKIRNTEDGAERHFDIVACPECSMTATMQQGNRVESTDGPIDHVRVTCANRHWFLMPADTLNERP' A
#
# COMPACT_ATOMS: atom_id res chain seq x y z
N MET A 1 -7.25 -19.74 57.56
CA MET A 1 -6.55 -19.64 56.26
C MET A 1 -6.89 -18.31 55.64
N THR A 2 -5.92 -17.42 55.42
CA THR A 2 -6.16 -16.13 54.74
C THR A 2 -5.51 -16.20 53.36
N ILE A 3 -6.30 -16.00 52.32
CA ILE A 3 -5.87 -16.09 50.92
C ILE A 3 -5.37 -14.70 50.52
N HIS A 4 -4.07 -14.56 50.26
CA HIS A 4 -3.52 -13.35 49.67
C HIS A 4 -3.83 -13.34 48.17
N ASN A 5 -4.65 -12.37 47.75
CA ASN A 5 -4.91 -12.11 46.33
C ASN A 5 -3.74 -11.26 45.77
N PRO A 6 -2.98 -11.72 44.77
CA PRO A 6 -1.94 -10.90 44.17
C PRO A 6 -2.54 -9.73 43.36
N ALA A 7 -1.80 -8.62 43.31
CA ALA A 7 -2.21 -7.36 42.69
C ALA A 7 -2.67 -7.52 41.22
N PRO A 8 -3.57 -6.63 40.72
CA PRO A 8 -3.99 -6.67 39.34
C PRO A 8 -2.80 -6.46 38.41
N ILE A 9 -2.69 -7.33 37.40
CA ILE A 9 -1.74 -7.18 36.29
C ILE A 9 -2.04 -5.88 35.54
N ASP A 10 -1.12 -4.92 35.60
CA ASP A 10 -1.16 -3.68 34.84
C ASP A 10 -0.93 -3.99 33.35
N ASN A 11 -1.86 -3.57 32.50
CA ASN A 11 -1.88 -3.87 31.07
C ASN A 11 -1.39 -2.68 30.21
N GLU A 12 -0.66 -1.71 30.80
CA GLU A 12 -0.38 -0.38 30.24
C GLU A 12 0.71 -0.32 29.14
N LYS A 13 1.01 -1.42 28.44
CA LYS A 13 2.07 -1.37 27.43
C LYS A 13 1.86 -2.21 26.18
N ILE A 14 0.64 -2.28 25.68
CA ILE A 14 0.43 -2.51 24.24
C ILE A 14 0.45 -1.14 23.56
N ARG A 15 1.64 -0.53 23.47
CA ARG A 15 1.83 0.66 22.63
C ARG A 15 1.86 0.16 21.19
N ASN A 16 0.74 0.24 20.49
CA ASN A 16 0.70 0.07 19.05
C ASN A 16 1.53 1.20 18.46
N THR A 17 2.80 0.93 18.14
CA THR A 17 3.58 1.82 17.30
C THR A 17 3.00 1.70 15.90
N GLU A 18 1.98 2.51 15.61
CA GLU A 18 1.46 2.75 14.27
C GLU A 18 2.43 3.66 13.49
N ASP A 19 3.73 3.34 13.56
CA ASP A 19 4.73 3.77 12.59
C ASP A 19 4.97 2.58 11.65
N GLY A 20 3.87 2.01 11.16
CA GLY A 20 3.89 1.04 10.09
C GLY A 20 3.66 1.85 8.83
N ALA A 21 4.68 1.99 7.99
CA ALA A 21 4.47 2.44 6.61
C ALA A 21 3.48 1.47 5.96
N GLU A 22 2.20 1.79 6.02
CA GLU A 22 1.12 1.11 5.34
C GLU A 22 1.45 1.14 3.86
N ARG A 23 1.94 0.01 3.35
CA ARG A 23 2.29 -0.11 1.93
C ARG A 23 0.98 -0.28 1.19
N HIS A 24 0.35 0.84 0.88
CA HIS A 24 -0.85 0.89 0.04
C HIS A 24 -0.49 0.32 -1.34
N PHE A 25 -1.09 -0.80 -1.67
CA PHE A 25 -0.97 -1.43 -2.98
C PHE A 25 -2.37 -1.55 -3.56
N ASP A 26 -2.59 -0.91 -4.70
CA ASP A 26 -3.85 -1.00 -5.42
C ASP A 26 -3.86 -2.24 -6.31
N ILE A 27 -5.06 -2.80 -6.52
CA ILE A 27 -5.26 -3.93 -7.42
C ILE A 27 -6.01 -3.43 -8.65
N VAL A 28 -5.39 -3.57 -9.81
CA VAL A 28 -5.94 -3.10 -11.10
C VAL A 28 -5.96 -4.24 -12.11
N ALA A 29 -6.67 -4.05 -13.23
CA ALA A 29 -6.61 -4.96 -14.36
C ALA A 29 -5.39 -4.66 -15.24
N CYS A 30 -4.73 -5.71 -15.75
CA CYS A 30 -3.66 -5.56 -16.71
C CYS A 30 -4.20 -4.99 -18.04
N PRO A 31 -3.63 -3.91 -18.60
CA PRO A 31 -4.13 -3.30 -19.83
C PRO A 31 -3.95 -4.19 -21.08
N GLU A 32 -3.09 -5.21 -21.02
CA GLU A 32 -2.86 -6.12 -22.15
C GLU A 32 -3.70 -7.41 -22.05
N CYS A 33 -3.69 -8.09 -20.90
CA CYS A 33 -4.34 -9.40 -20.74
C CYS A 33 -5.55 -9.41 -19.79
N SER A 34 -5.92 -8.26 -19.21
CA SER A 34 -7.01 -8.12 -18.23
C SER A 34 -6.89 -8.97 -16.95
N MET A 35 -5.75 -9.62 -16.72
CA MET A 35 -5.45 -10.35 -15.49
C MET A 35 -5.24 -9.41 -14.31
N THR A 36 -5.42 -9.93 -13.09
CA THR A 36 -5.11 -9.19 -11.85
C THR A 36 -3.66 -8.70 -11.85
N ALA A 37 -3.49 -7.42 -11.58
CA ALA A 37 -2.20 -6.75 -11.50
C ALA A 37 -2.09 -5.94 -10.21
N THR A 38 -0.88 -5.91 -9.66
CA THR A 38 -0.55 -5.07 -8.51
C THR A 38 0.01 -3.74 -9.00
N MET A 39 -0.59 -2.65 -8.53
CA MET A 39 -0.12 -1.29 -8.69
C MET A 39 0.74 -0.92 -7.48
N GLN A 40 1.97 -0.49 -7.75
CA GLN A 40 2.87 0.05 -6.74
C GLN A 40 3.18 1.50 -7.08
N GLN A 41 3.00 2.40 -6.12
CA GLN A 41 3.43 3.79 -6.28
C GLN A 41 4.96 3.82 -6.39
N GLY A 42 5.43 4.37 -7.52
CA GLY A 42 6.84 4.54 -7.81
C GLY A 42 7.33 5.91 -7.35
N ASN A 43 8.21 6.50 -8.15
CA ASN A 43 8.79 7.80 -7.84
C ASN A 43 8.03 8.92 -8.55
N ARG A 44 7.96 10.07 -7.89
CA ARG A 44 7.59 11.34 -8.49
C ARG A 44 8.74 11.82 -9.38
N VAL A 45 8.45 12.01 -10.66
CA VAL A 45 9.41 12.48 -11.66
C VAL A 45 9.08 13.93 -11.97
N GLU A 46 10.07 14.81 -11.88
CA GLU A 46 9.90 16.20 -12.30
C GLU A 46 9.85 16.24 -13.83
N SER A 47 8.71 16.66 -14.39
CA SER A 47 8.53 16.83 -15.82
C SER A 47 8.37 18.30 -16.17
N THR A 48 8.49 18.62 -17.46
CA THR A 48 8.39 20.00 -17.97
C THR A 48 7.01 20.63 -17.77
N ASP A 49 5.97 19.81 -17.63
CA ASP A 49 4.59 20.23 -17.34
C ASP A 49 4.26 20.18 -15.83
N GLY A 50 5.28 19.94 -15.01
CA GLY A 50 5.13 19.72 -13.57
C GLY A 50 5.43 18.29 -13.16
N PRO A 51 5.41 18.02 -11.85
CA PRO A 51 5.77 16.72 -11.33
C PRO A 51 4.69 15.66 -11.61
N ILE A 52 5.11 14.48 -12.05
CA ILE A 52 4.23 13.35 -12.38
C ILE A 52 4.59 12.16 -11.48
N ASP A 53 3.61 11.68 -10.74
CA ASP A 53 3.71 10.43 -9.99
C ASP A 53 3.64 9.24 -10.96
N HIS A 54 4.68 8.41 -10.96
CA HIS A 54 4.69 7.19 -11.77
C HIS A 54 4.33 6.00 -10.92
N VAL A 55 3.57 5.08 -11.50
CA VAL A 55 3.16 3.82 -10.89
C VAL A 55 3.66 2.66 -11.71
N ARG A 56 4.07 1.61 -11.00
CA ARG A 56 4.48 0.36 -11.58
C ARG A 56 3.32 -0.62 -11.50
N VAL A 57 2.88 -1.13 -12.65
CA VAL A 57 1.84 -2.16 -12.72
C VAL A 57 2.49 -3.47 -13.14
N THR A 58 2.31 -4.52 -12.32
CA THR A 58 2.82 -5.87 -12.62
C THR A 58 1.70 -6.89 -12.52
N CYS A 59 1.41 -7.60 -13.61
CA CYS A 59 0.36 -8.62 -13.63
C CYS A 59 0.87 -10.03 -13.29
N ALA A 60 -0.04 -10.96 -12.99
CA ALA A 60 0.28 -12.37 -12.77
C ALA A 60 1.00 -13.05 -13.96
N ASN A 61 0.76 -12.56 -15.19
CA ASN A 61 1.46 -13.02 -16.40
C ASN A 61 2.82 -12.31 -16.62
N ARG A 62 3.31 -11.56 -15.62
CA ARG A 62 4.59 -10.82 -15.64
C ARG A 62 4.71 -9.71 -16.69
N HIS A 63 3.60 -9.18 -17.19
CA HIS A 63 3.65 -7.92 -17.93
C HIS A 63 3.95 -6.78 -16.96
N TRP A 64 4.88 -5.92 -17.35
CA TRP A 64 5.39 -4.83 -16.54
C TRP A 64 5.19 -3.52 -17.27
N PHE A 65 4.50 -2.59 -16.62
CA PHE A 65 4.21 -1.27 -17.16
C PHE A 65 4.63 -0.18 -16.18
N LEU A 66 5.12 0.93 -16.71
CA LEU A 66 5.35 2.16 -15.99
C LEU A 66 4.43 3.23 -16.57
N MET A 67 3.49 3.72 -15.76
CA MET A 67 2.43 4.62 -16.21
C MET A 67 2.28 5.80 -15.24
N PRO A 68 1.74 6.95 -15.68
CA PRO A 68 1.36 8.03 -14.77
C PRO A 68 0.22 7.59 -13.85
N ALA A 69 0.29 7.94 -12.57
CA ALA A 69 -0.73 7.60 -11.59
C ALA A 69 -2.13 8.12 -11.99
N ASP A 70 -2.20 9.30 -12.62
CA ASP A 70 -3.44 9.91 -13.10
C ASP A 70 -4.20 9.07 -14.13
N THR A 71 -3.52 8.18 -14.88
CA THR A 71 -4.18 7.32 -15.88
C THR A 71 -5.00 6.17 -15.27
N LEU A 72 -4.88 5.91 -13.97
CA LEU A 72 -5.65 4.87 -13.27
C LEU A 72 -6.86 5.42 -12.50
N ASN A 73 -7.05 6.74 -12.51
CA ASN A 73 -8.16 7.41 -11.80
C ASN A 73 -9.44 7.55 -12.64
N GLU A 74 -9.53 6.94 -13.83
CA GLU A 74 -10.79 6.79 -14.54
C GLU A 74 -11.63 5.67 -13.88
N ARG A 75 -12.25 6.02 -12.75
CA ARG A 75 -13.36 5.23 -12.20
C ARG A 75 -14.56 5.42 -13.16
N PRO A 76 -15.11 4.35 -13.79
CA PRO A 76 -16.33 4.48 -14.58
C PRO A 76 -17.55 4.85 -13.71
#